data_AF-A0A0M2NR80-F1
#
_entry.id   AF-A0A0M2NR80-F1
#
_cell.length_a   1.000
_cell.length_b   1.000
_cell.length_c   1.000
_cell.angle_alpha   90.00
_cell.angle_beta   90.00
_cell.angle_gamma   90.00
#
_symmetry.space_group_name_H-M   'P 1'
#
loop_
_entity.id
_entity.type
_entity.pdbx_description
1 polymer ?
#
loop_
_entity_poly.entity_id
_entity_poly.type
_entity_poly.pdbx_seq_one_letter_code
_entity_poly.pdbx_strand_id
1 'polypeptide(L)'
;MLSENLPYNEEMLANEFSRPINSIRLAIQTFETLGMIEKVNGVIKVTNWEKHQNIEGLEKIRAQNRLRKQKQRENNRKLLNGHVTSRDSHATEEDKELDKELERDKEKDIDKNLSSNNSATDVTHEQFEEWWKLYDKKKDKKMSFTKFKSCLKKHSFEQIMQGTREYLKTITDKQYQKYPKTFLTNESYMNDYSEEIKETGIDQLERMKYDESYWD
;
A
#
# COMPACT_ATOMS: atom_id res chain seq x y z
N MET A 1 26.25 -11.26 -7.47
CA MET A 1 26.49 -10.14 -8.40
C MET A 1 26.55 -10.75 -9.79
N LEU A 2 25.60 -10.45 -10.67
CA LEU A 2 25.67 -10.86 -12.07
C LEU A 2 26.76 -10.01 -12.74
N SER A 3 27.82 -10.64 -13.24
CA SER A 3 28.89 -9.92 -13.95
C SER A 3 28.40 -9.54 -15.34
N GLU A 4 28.53 -8.26 -15.71
CA GLU A 4 27.91 -7.66 -16.90
C GLU A 4 28.39 -8.22 -18.26
N ASN A 5 29.36 -9.15 -18.30
CA ASN A 5 29.98 -9.61 -19.55
C ASN A 5 30.25 -11.12 -19.67
N LEU A 6 29.71 -11.97 -18.78
CA LEU A 6 29.90 -13.42 -18.90
C LEU A 6 28.70 -14.07 -19.64
N PRO A 7 28.91 -14.72 -20.79
CA PRO A 7 27.85 -15.49 -21.42
C PRO A 7 27.46 -16.64 -20.50
N TYR A 8 26.25 -16.59 -19.94
CA TYR A 8 25.74 -17.63 -19.07
C TYR A 8 25.45 -18.89 -19.88
N ASN A 9 26.11 -19.98 -19.52
CA ASN A 9 25.83 -21.31 -20.07
C ASN A 9 24.68 -21.98 -19.30
N GLU A 10 24.16 -23.09 -19.82
CA GLU A 10 23.03 -23.83 -19.22
C GLU A 10 23.32 -24.32 -17.80
N GLU A 11 24.58 -24.66 -17.51
CA GLU A 11 25.03 -25.15 -16.19
C GLU A 11 25.07 -24.03 -15.14
N MET A 12 25.54 -22.84 -15.51
CA MET A 12 25.55 -21.67 -14.65
C MET A 12 24.13 -21.20 -14.34
N LEU A 13 23.22 -21.27 -15.31
CA LEU A 13 21.80 -20.98 -15.09
C LEU A 13 21.15 -22.02 -14.15
N ALA A 14 21.50 -23.30 -14.28
CA ALA A 14 21.01 -24.35 -13.39
C ALA A 14 21.43 -24.11 -11.94
N ASN A 15 22.70 -23.74 -11.72
CA ASN A 15 23.21 -23.38 -10.39
C ASN A 15 22.57 -22.10 -9.84
N GLU A 16 22.49 -21.03 -10.63
CA GLU A 16 21.94 -19.74 -10.18
C GLU A 16 20.46 -19.86 -9.78
N PHE A 17 19.66 -20.58 -10.57
CA PHE A 17 18.23 -20.76 -10.27
C PHE A 17 17.94 -21.93 -9.32
N SER A 18 18.96 -22.71 -8.93
CA SER A 18 18.80 -23.95 -8.16
C SER A 18 17.76 -24.88 -8.80
N ARG A 19 17.84 -25.05 -10.13
CA ARG A 19 16.92 -25.88 -10.94
C ARG A 19 17.68 -27.01 -11.64
N PRO A 20 17.05 -28.17 -11.90
CA PRO A 20 17.66 -29.22 -12.71
C PRO A 20 18.03 -28.71 -14.11
N ILE A 21 19.17 -29.16 -14.63
CA ILE A 21 19.67 -28.75 -15.96
C ILE A 21 18.66 -29.04 -17.08
N ASN A 22 17.89 -30.11 -16.96
CA ASN A 22 16.84 -30.47 -17.93
C ASN A 22 15.69 -29.45 -17.94
N SER A 23 15.35 -28.88 -16.79
CA SER A 23 14.34 -27.82 -16.70
C SER A 23 14.84 -26.53 -17.36
N ILE A 24 16.13 -26.20 -17.18
CA ILE A 24 16.74 -25.04 -17.84
C ILE A 24 16.80 -25.25 -19.36
N ARG A 25 17.20 -26.43 -19.83
CA ARG A 25 17.19 -26.78 -21.26
C ARG A 25 15.80 -26.64 -21.88
N LEU A 26 14.79 -27.19 -21.20
CA LEU A 26 13.41 -27.07 -21.64
C LEU A 26 12.99 -25.61 -21.70
N ALA A 27 13.28 -24.83 -20.64
CA ALA A 27 12.94 -23.41 -20.59
C ALA A 27 13.58 -22.61 -21.74
N ILE A 28 14.88 -22.82 -21.99
CA ILE A 28 15.61 -22.18 -23.08
C ILE A 28 14.99 -22.56 -24.43
N GLN A 29 14.71 -23.85 -24.66
CA GLN A 29 14.06 -24.29 -25.90
C GLN A 29 12.67 -23.67 -26.07
N THR A 30 11.89 -23.57 -24.98
CA THR A 30 10.57 -22.92 -25.04
C THR A 30 10.66 -21.42 -25.31
N PHE A 31 11.66 -20.72 -24.77
CA PHE A 31 11.83 -19.30 -25.04
C PHE A 31 12.32 -19.04 -26.48
N GLU A 32 13.11 -19.96 -27.03
CA GLU A 32 13.56 -19.94 -28.42
C GLU A 32 12.37 -20.16 -29.38
N THR A 33 11.52 -21.17 -29.12
CA THR A 33 10.32 -21.42 -29.95
C THR A 33 9.31 -20.28 -29.88
N LEU A 34 9.21 -19.60 -28.74
CA LEU A 34 8.35 -18.43 -28.56
C LEU A 34 8.98 -17.13 -29.10
N GLY A 35 10.21 -17.18 -29.65
CA GLY A 35 10.90 -16.02 -30.20
C GLY A 35 11.27 -14.96 -29.16
N MET A 36 11.39 -15.35 -27.89
CA MET A 36 11.81 -14.48 -26.78
C MET A 36 13.33 -14.41 -26.60
N ILE A 37 14.04 -15.45 -27.06
CA ILE A 37 15.50 -15.50 -27.06
C ILE A 37 16.03 -16.02 -28.40
N GLU A 38 17.22 -15.58 -28.77
CA GLU A 38 18.00 -16.08 -29.91
C GLU A 38 19.38 -16.55 -29.42
N LYS A 39 19.77 -17.77 -29.81
CA LYS A 39 21.13 -18.28 -29.60
C LYS A 39 22.02 -17.86 -30.77
N VAL A 40 22.95 -16.93 -30.55
CA VAL A 40 23.95 -16.52 -31.56
C VAL A 40 25.35 -16.78 -31.00
N ASN A 41 26.11 -17.69 -31.63
CA ASN A 41 27.48 -18.05 -31.25
C ASN A 41 27.64 -18.46 -29.76
N GLY A 42 26.68 -19.22 -29.22
CA GLY A 42 26.70 -19.66 -27.82
C GLY A 42 26.27 -18.58 -26.80
N VAL A 43 25.88 -17.39 -27.27
CA VAL A 43 25.33 -16.32 -26.44
C VAL A 43 23.81 -16.34 -26.56
N ILE A 44 23.13 -16.42 -25.42
CA ILE A 44 21.67 -16.26 -25.34
C ILE A 44 21.37 -14.76 -25.36
N LYS A 45 20.78 -14.27 -26.45
CA LYS A 45 20.31 -12.89 -26.58
C LYS A 45 18.81 -12.88 -26.33
N VAL A 46 18.33 -11.97 -25.49
CA VAL A 46 16.90 -11.75 -25.31
C VAL A 46 16.41 -10.85 -26.44
N THR A 47 15.57 -11.37 -27.31
CA THR A 47 14.88 -10.59 -28.33
C THR A 47 13.67 -9.90 -27.71
N ASN A 48 13.29 -8.73 -28.24
CA ASN A 48 12.00 -8.12 -27.91
C ASN A 48 11.80 -7.72 -26.42
N TRP A 49 12.89 -7.45 -25.68
CA TRP A 49 12.87 -7.00 -24.27
C TRP A 49 11.98 -5.77 -24.05
N GLU A 50 11.90 -4.89 -25.04
CA GLU A 50 11.09 -3.67 -24.99
C GLU A 50 9.58 -3.93 -24.98
N LYS A 51 9.07 -5.03 -25.57
CA LYS A 51 7.61 -5.28 -25.64
C LYS A 51 7.04 -5.88 -24.36
N HIS A 52 7.88 -6.45 -23.50
CA HIS A 52 7.46 -7.13 -22.27
C HIS A 52 7.90 -6.41 -20.99
N GLN A 53 8.56 -5.27 -21.09
CA GLN A 53 8.73 -4.34 -19.98
C GLN A 53 7.63 -3.28 -20.03
N ASN A 54 6.95 -3.06 -18.92
CA ASN A 54 5.98 -1.98 -18.76
C ASN A 54 6.70 -0.62 -18.65
N ILE A 55 7.39 -0.23 -19.72
CA ILE A 55 8.21 0.98 -19.81
C ILE A 55 7.33 2.21 -19.63
N GLU A 56 6.12 2.19 -20.19
CA GLU A 56 5.14 3.28 -20.05
C GLU A 56 4.68 3.44 -18.58
N GLY A 57 4.42 2.33 -17.89
CA GLY A 57 4.09 2.35 -16.46
C GLY A 57 5.24 2.91 -15.60
N LEU A 58 6.48 2.50 -15.88
CA LEU A 58 7.67 3.02 -15.21
C LEU A 58 7.89 4.52 -15.49
N GLU A 59 7.69 4.97 -16.73
CA GLU A 59 7.83 6.36 -17.11
C GLU A 59 6.77 7.25 -16.44
N LYS A 60 5.53 6.77 -16.37
CA LYS A 60 4.43 7.44 -15.66
C LYS A 60 4.74 7.58 -14.16
N ILE A 61 5.25 6.52 -13.53
CA ILE A 61 5.67 6.56 -12.12
C ILE A 61 6.83 7.54 -11.93
N ARG A 62 7.85 7.51 -12.80
CA ARG A 62 9.00 8.43 -12.73
C ARG A 62 8.57 9.89 -12.92
N ALA A 63 7.67 10.17 -13.86
CA ALA A 63 7.13 11.50 -14.11
C ALA A 63 6.32 12.03 -12.90
N GLN A 64 5.45 11.18 -12.33
CA GLN A 64 4.70 11.52 -11.12
C GLN A 64 5.62 11.80 -9.93
N ASN A 65 6.65 10.98 -9.72
CA ASN A 65 7.63 11.19 -8.66
C ASN A 65 8.46 12.46 -8.86
N ARG A 66 8.83 12.80 -10.10
CA ARG A 66 9.48 14.08 -10.42
C ARG A 66 8.60 15.26 -10.06
N LEU A 67 7.32 15.22 -10.45
CA LEU A 67 6.36 16.30 -10.17
C LEU A 67 6.09 16.45 -8.68
N ARG A 68 5.97 15.34 -7.93
CA ARG A 68 5.82 15.33 -6.47
C ARG A 68 7.02 15.98 -5.78
N LYS A 69 8.24 15.55 -6.11
CA LYS A 69 9.47 16.16 -5.54
C LYS A 69 9.61 17.64 -5.91
N GLN A 70 9.20 18.04 -7.12
CA GLN A 70 9.23 19.45 -7.51
C GLN A 70 8.25 20.29 -6.69
N LYS A 71 7.01 19.83 -6.52
CA LYS A 71 6.00 20.50 -5.67
C LYS A 71 6.45 20.59 -4.21
N GLN A 72 7.03 19.52 -3.67
CA GLN A 72 7.65 19.52 -2.34
C GLN A 72 8.70 20.63 -2.20
N ARG A 73 9.65 20.71 -3.14
CA ARG A 73 10.71 21.72 -3.13
C ARG A 73 10.16 23.14 -3.24
N GLU A 74 9.16 23.37 -4.08
CA GLU A 74 8.51 24.68 -4.22
C GLU A 74 7.77 25.09 -2.95
N ASN A 75 7.03 24.17 -2.33
CA ASN A 75 6.34 24.43 -1.06
C ASN A 75 7.35 24.71 0.06
N ASN A 76 8.42 23.93 0.17
CA ASN A 76 9.49 24.15 1.15
C ASN A 76 10.19 25.50 0.92
N ARG A 77 10.44 25.88 -0.33
CA ARG A 77 11.01 27.20 -0.67
C ARG A 77 10.07 28.35 -0.30
N LYS A 78 8.76 28.19 -0.48
CA LYS A 78 7.75 29.19 -0.07
C LYS A 78 7.63 29.30 1.45
N LEU A 79 7.77 28.19 2.18
CA LEU A 79 7.77 28.17 3.65
C LEU A 79 9.02 28.83 4.26
N LEU A 80 10.19 28.69 3.62
CA LEU A 80 11.45 29.28 4.11
C LEU A 80 11.52 30.81 4.03
N ASN A 81 10.68 31.47 3.21
CA ASN A 81 10.65 32.94 3.09
C ASN A 81 9.85 33.63 4.21
N GLY A 82 9.23 32.88 5.12
CA GLY A 82 8.47 33.43 6.23
C GLY A 82 8.79 32.70 7.53
N HIS A 83 9.75 33.24 8.28
CA HIS A 83 9.95 32.98 9.72
C HIS A 83 10.44 31.57 10.13
N VAL A 84 11.44 31.57 11.01
CA VAL A 84 12.05 30.38 11.64
C VAL A 84 10.98 29.52 12.30
N THR A 85 10.79 28.28 11.87
CA THR A 85 10.18 27.25 12.73
C THR A 85 10.78 25.86 12.49
N SER A 86 11.25 25.31 13.62
CA SER A 86 11.50 23.92 14.04
C SER A 86 11.72 22.80 13.02
N ARG A 87 12.82 22.07 13.24
CA ARG A 87 13.29 20.89 12.49
C ARG A 87 12.57 19.57 12.81
N ASP A 88 11.54 19.57 13.64
CA ASP A 88 10.88 18.33 14.07
C ASP A 88 9.38 18.38 13.75
N SER A 89 9.01 17.92 12.55
CA SER A 89 7.69 17.33 12.36
C SER A 89 7.74 16.33 11.21
N HIS A 90 7.65 15.06 11.60
CA HIS A 90 7.52 13.91 10.71
C HIS A 90 6.10 13.87 10.12
N ALA A 91 5.65 14.96 9.49
CA ALA A 91 4.38 15.01 8.77
C ALA A 91 4.62 14.52 7.34
N THR A 92 4.23 13.28 7.05
CA THR A 92 4.24 12.70 5.70
C THR A 92 3.43 13.58 4.75
N GLU A 93 4.02 13.91 3.59
CA GLU A 93 3.49 14.84 2.58
C GLU A 93 2.14 14.44 1.97
N GLU A 94 1.67 13.22 2.19
CA GLU A 94 0.33 12.77 1.83
C GLU A 94 -0.78 13.63 2.45
N ASP A 95 -0.55 14.22 3.62
CA ASP A 95 -1.55 15.05 4.30
C ASP A 95 -1.77 16.41 3.60
N LYS A 96 -0.81 16.92 2.82
CA LYS A 96 -0.92 18.22 2.14
C LYS A 96 -1.42 18.12 0.69
N GLU A 97 -1.22 17.00 -0.02
CA GLU A 97 -1.79 16.83 -1.36
C GLU A 97 -3.32 16.63 -1.31
N LEU A 98 -3.84 16.01 -0.25
CA LEU A 98 -5.29 15.82 -0.05
C LEU A 98 -6.03 17.15 0.14
N ASP A 99 -5.42 18.12 0.83
CA ASP A 99 -5.99 19.46 1.05
C ASP A 99 -6.24 20.23 -0.27
N LYS A 100 -5.39 20.05 -1.28
CA LYS A 100 -5.58 20.67 -2.61
C LYS A 100 -6.61 19.94 -3.47
N GLU A 101 -6.81 18.64 -3.26
CA GLU A 101 -7.90 17.90 -3.92
C GLU A 101 -9.27 18.29 -3.33
N LEU A 102 -9.32 18.52 -2.02
CA LEU A 102 -10.49 19.06 -1.31
C LEU A 102 -10.93 20.44 -1.79
N GLU A 103 -10.01 21.32 -2.19
CA GLU A 103 -10.38 22.62 -2.79
C GLU A 103 -11.03 22.47 -4.16
N ARG A 104 -10.56 21.54 -5.00
CA ARG A 104 -11.16 21.27 -6.32
C ARG A 104 -12.53 20.59 -6.23
N ASP A 105 -12.77 19.80 -5.19
CA ASP A 105 -14.08 19.18 -4.95
C ASP A 105 -15.09 20.16 -4.33
N LYS A 106 -14.64 21.13 -3.51
CA LYS A 106 -15.50 22.23 -3.02
C LYS A 106 -16.06 23.09 -4.15
N GLU A 107 -15.28 23.39 -5.19
CA GLU A 107 -15.76 24.16 -6.35
C GLU A 107 -16.83 23.41 -7.16
N LYS A 108 -16.85 22.07 -7.14
CA LYS A 108 -17.89 21.26 -7.81
C LYS A 108 -19.16 21.09 -6.99
N ASP A 109 -19.07 21.18 -5.66
CA ASP A 109 -20.21 21.02 -4.75
C ASP A 109 -20.98 22.33 -4.47
N ILE A 110 -20.37 23.50 -4.70
CA ILE A 110 -21.07 24.80 -4.55
C ILE A 110 -22.12 25.00 -5.66
N ASP A 111 -21.85 24.53 -6.89
CA ASP A 111 -22.80 24.64 -8.01
C ASP A 111 -23.98 23.65 -7.95
N LYS A 112 -23.93 22.64 -7.07
CA LYS A 112 -25.00 21.63 -6.91
C LYS A 112 -25.96 21.86 -5.75
N ASN A 113 -25.65 22.77 -4.83
CA ASN A 113 -26.47 23.01 -3.65
C ASN A 113 -27.80 23.74 -3.91
N LEU A 114 -28.08 24.15 -5.15
CA LEU A 114 -29.39 24.74 -5.51
C LEU A 114 -30.41 23.75 -6.05
N SER A 115 -30.06 22.48 -6.30
CA SER A 115 -31.04 21.54 -6.85
C SER A 115 -30.65 20.08 -6.60
N SER A 116 -31.18 19.48 -5.54
CA SER A 116 -31.74 18.11 -5.52
C SER A 116 -31.71 17.50 -4.11
N ASN A 117 -32.90 17.43 -3.50
CA ASN A 117 -33.22 16.47 -2.44
C ASN A 117 -33.03 15.05 -2.99
N ASN A 118 -31.91 14.39 -2.67
CA ASN A 118 -31.66 13.00 -3.06
C ASN A 118 -31.47 12.14 -1.82
N SER A 119 -32.45 11.28 -1.53
CA SER A 119 -32.46 10.31 -0.40
C SER A 119 -31.20 9.42 -0.30
N ALA A 120 -30.48 9.19 -1.40
CA ALA A 120 -29.27 8.38 -1.42
C ALA A 120 -28.07 9.02 -0.66
N THR A 121 -27.99 10.35 -0.57
CA THR A 121 -26.92 11.00 0.21
C THR A 121 -27.15 10.85 1.71
N ASP A 122 -28.41 10.84 2.16
CA ASP A 122 -28.77 10.65 3.56
C ASP A 122 -28.43 9.24 4.05
N VAL A 123 -28.79 8.21 3.28
CA VAL A 123 -28.48 6.81 3.64
C VAL A 123 -26.97 6.59 3.82
N THR A 124 -26.14 7.17 2.94
CA THR A 124 -24.67 7.04 3.08
C THR A 124 -24.12 7.80 4.30
N HIS A 125 -24.77 8.88 4.71
CA HIS A 125 -24.39 9.64 5.89
C HIS A 125 -24.77 8.88 7.16
N GLU A 126 -25.96 8.31 7.21
CA GLU A 126 -26.44 7.48 8.32
C GLU A 126 -25.54 6.25 8.53
N GLN A 127 -25.22 5.53 7.45
CA GLN A 127 -24.29 4.39 7.48
C GLN A 127 -22.90 4.78 8.00
N PHE A 128 -22.40 5.95 7.61
CA PHE A 128 -21.14 6.45 8.12
C PHE A 128 -21.21 6.78 9.61
N GLU A 129 -22.27 7.44 10.08
CA GLU A 129 -22.44 7.74 11.51
C GLU A 129 -22.56 6.46 12.35
N GLU A 130 -23.22 5.42 11.82
CA GLU A 130 -23.28 4.11 12.46
C GLU A 130 -21.89 3.48 12.59
N TRP A 131 -21.12 3.45 11.49
CA TRP A 131 -19.73 2.97 11.51
C TRP A 131 -18.83 3.81 12.43
N TRP A 132 -19.01 5.13 12.42
CA TRP A 132 -18.23 6.09 13.20
C TRP A 132 -18.41 5.91 14.71
N LYS A 133 -19.60 5.46 15.15
CA LYS A 133 -19.88 5.15 16.56
C LYS A 133 -19.09 3.96 17.09
N LEU A 134 -18.63 3.05 16.22
CA LEU A 134 -17.82 1.89 16.64
C LEU A 134 -16.41 2.27 17.08
N TYR A 135 -15.90 3.42 16.62
CA TYR A 135 -14.54 3.86 16.90
C TYR A 135 -14.44 4.79 18.11
N ASP A 136 -13.52 4.47 19.01
CA ASP A 136 -13.12 5.33 20.14
C ASP A 136 -12.26 6.52 19.67
N LYS A 137 -11.29 6.27 18.77
CA LYS A 137 -10.37 7.30 18.24
C LYS A 137 -11.03 8.15 17.15
N LYS A 138 -11.80 9.16 17.56
CA LYS A 138 -12.51 10.08 16.65
C LYS A 138 -11.59 11.17 16.09
N LYS A 139 -10.73 10.81 15.12
CA LYS A 139 -9.84 11.74 14.42
C LYS A 139 -10.16 11.81 12.93
N ASP A 140 -10.08 13.00 12.34
CA ASP A 140 -10.24 13.25 10.90
C ASP A 140 -11.59 12.76 10.33
N LYS A 141 -12.70 13.08 11.01
CA LYS A 141 -14.06 12.63 10.63
C LYS A 141 -14.41 12.91 9.17
N LYS A 142 -14.14 14.14 8.70
CA LYS A 142 -14.40 14.55 7.31
C LYS A 142 -13.60 13.71 6.30
N MET A 143 -12.33 13.45 6.58
CA MET A 143 -11.47 12.64 5.71
C MET A 143 -11.88 11.18 5.71
N SER A 144 -12.24 10.67 6.89
CA SER A 144 -12.75 9.32 7.07
C SER A 144 -14.06 9.12 6.29
N PHE A 145 -14.96 10.10 6.27
CA PHE A 145 -16.18 10.04 5.47
C PHE A 145 -15.90 9.93 3.97
N THR A 146 -14.99 10.74 3.44
CA THR A 146 -14.61 10.66 2.02
C THR A 146 -14.02 9.29 1.67
N LYS A 147 -13.15 8.74 2.54
CA LYS A 147 -12.62 7.39 2.35
C LYS A 147 -13.69 6.32 2.48
N PHE A 148 -14.60 6.44 3.43
CA PHE A 148 -15.71 5.52 3.63
C PHE A 148 -16.62 5.44 2.38
N LYS A 149 -16.96 6.58 1.77
CA LYS A 149 -17.67 6.60 0.47
C LYS A 149 -16.90 5.86 -0.62
N SER A 150 -15.58 5.98 -0.64
CA SER A 150 -14.73 5.24 -1.60
C SER A 150 -14.74 3.73 -1.33
N CYS A 151 -14.74 3.31 -0.07
CA CYS A 151 -14.82 1.90 0.32
C CYS A 151 -16.17 1.29 -0.05
N LEU A 152 -17.28 2.02 0.14
CA LEU A 152 -18.62 1.58 -0.25
C LEU A 152 -18.81 1.37 -1.77
N LYS A 153 -17.97 1.98 -2.60
CA LYS A 153 -17.95 1.70 -4.05
C LYS A 153 -17.30 0.36 -4.39
N LYS A 154 -16.47 -0.17 -3.49
CA LYS A 154 -15.69 -1.40 -3.69
C LYS A 154 -16.28 -2.60 -2.95
N HIS A 155 -16.84 -2.37 -1.76
CA HIS A 155 -17.30 -3.40 -0.85
C HIS A 155 -18.65 -3.03 -0.24
N SER A 156 -19.40 -4.04 0.22
CA SER A 156 -20.67 -3.78 0.88
C SER A 156 -20.48 -3.14 2.25
N PHE A 157 -21.47 -2.36 2.68
CA PHE A 157 -21.47 -1.77 4.02
C PHE A 157 -21.32 -2.83 5.12
N GLU A 158 -21.98 -3.98 4.96
CA GLU A 158 -21.93 -5.09 5.90
C GLU A 158 -20.52 -5.67 6.05
N GLN A 159 -19.78 -5.85 4.94
CA GLN A 159 -18.39 -6.32 4.98
C GLN A 159 -17.48 -5.34 5.74
N ILE A 160 -17.64 -4.03 5.50
CA ILE A 160 -16.86 -2.99 6.20
C ILE A 160 -17.19 -3.00 7.70
N MET A 161 -18.47 -3.13 8.06
CA MET A 161 -18.91 -3.19 9.45
C MET A 161 -18.39 -4.43 10.17
N GLN A 162 -18.50 -5.61 9.54
CA GLN A 162 -18.03 -6.86 10.13
C GLN A 162 -16.52 -6.83 10.37
N GLY A 163 -15.72 -6.52 9.35
CA GLY A 163 -14.27 -6.43 9.49
C GLY A 163 -13.82 -5.34 10.47
N THR A 164 -14.60 -4.27 10.61
CA THR A 164 -14.36 -3.27 11.66
C THR A 164 -14.59 -3.86 13.05
N ARG A 165 -15.70 -4.58 13.27
CA ARG A 165 -15.98 -5.21 14.57
C ARG A 165 -14.93 -6.26 14.93
N GLU A 166 -14.50 -7.07 13.97
CA GLU A 166 -13.45 -8.07 14.14
C GLU A 166 -12.11 -7.41 14.48
N TYR A 167 -11.72 -6.38 13.72
CA TYR A 167 -10.53 -5.59 14.04
C TYR A 167 -10.57 -5.05 15.46
N LEU A 168 -11.68 -4.41 15.87
CA LEU A 168 -11.79 -3.81 17.20
C LEU A 168 -11.69 -4.84 18.33
N LYS A 169 -12.09 -6.09 18.12
CA LYS A 169 -11.90 -7.17 19.10
C LYS A 169 -10.43 -7.53 19.33
N THR A 170 -9.59 -7.41 18.31
CA THR A 170 -8.15 -7.72 18.41
C THR A 170 -7.35 -6.67 19.20
N ILE A 171 -7.94 -5.49 19.44
CA ILE A 171 -7.24 -4.38 20.09
C ILE A 171 -7.31 -4.54 21.60
N THR A 172 -6.19 -4.94 22.21
CA THR A 172 -6.03 -5.00 23.66
C THR A 172 -5.67 -3.62 24.24
N ASP A 173 -4.80 -2.88 23.57
CA ASP A 173 -4.38 -1.54 23.96
C ASP A 173 -4.78 -0.49 22.91
N LYS A 174 -5.45 0.56 23.39
CA LYS A 174 -5.92 1.70 22.60
C LYS A 174 -4.78 2.40 21.87
N GLN A 175 -3.53 2.36 22.35
CA GLN A 175 -2.41 2.98 21.64
C GLN A 175 -2.22 2.40 20.22
N TYR A 176 -2.41 1.09 20.05
CA TYR A 176 -2.23 0.39 18.77
C TYR A 176 -3.46 0.40 17.85
N GLN A 177 -4.58 0.96 18.31
CA GLN A 177 -5.73 1.21 17.44
C GLN A 177 -5.36 2.19 16.32
N LYS A 178 -5.48 1.75 15.07
CA LYS A 178 -5.36 2.56 13.86
C LYS A 178 -6.42 3.65 13.87
N TYR A 179 -6.06 4.85 13.40
CA TYR A 179 -7.04 5.91 13.19
C TYR A 179 -8.05 5.51 12.09
N PRO A 180 -9.32 5.95 12.19
CA PRO A 180 -10.38 5.62 11.22
C PRO A 180 -9.98 5.88 9.76
N LYS A 181 -9.34 7.03 9.48
CA LYS A 181 -8.81 7.39 8.15
C LYS A 181 -7.83 6.33 7.63
N THR A 182 -6.83 5.97 8.45
CA THR A 182 -5.78 5.01 8.08
C THR A 182 -6.36 3.62 7.89
N PHE A 183 -7.29 3.21 8.75
CA PHE A 183 -7.96 1.92 8.67
C PHE A 183 -8.74 1.75 7.36
N LEU A 184 -9.52 2.76 6.97
CA LEU A 184 -10.26 2.75 5.70
C LEU A 184 -9.33 2.86 4.48
N THR A 185 -8.29 3.69 4.57
CA THR A 185 -7.35 3.92 3.46
C THR A 185 -6.61 2.64 3.08
N ASN A 186 -6.18 1.87 4.08
CA ASN A 186 -5.48 0.61 3.86
C ASN A 186 -6.44 -0.58 3.68
N GLU A 187 -7.74 -0.33 3.55
CA GLU A 187 -8.78 -1.35 3.42
C GLU A 187 -8.66 -2.43 4.51
N SER A 188 -8.22 -2.03 5.70
CA SER A 188 -7.85 -2.96 6.78
C SER A 188 -9.04 -3.76 7.30
N TYR A 189 -10.28 -3.38 6.99
CA TYR A 189 -11.48 -4.18 7.27
C TYR A 189 -11.57 -5.47 6.43
N MET A 190 -10.73 -5.65 5.40
CA MET A 190 -10.66 -6.90 4.62
C MET A 190 -9.57 -7.85 5.11
N ASN A 191 -8.80 -7.46 6.12
CA ASN A 191 -7.79 -8.36 6.69
C ASN A 191 -8.48 -9.46 7.50
N ASP A 192 -7.82 -10.62 7.53
CA ASP A 192 -8.23 -11.70 8.39
C ASP A 192 -7.81 -11.41 9.83
N TYR A 193 -8.79 -11.24 10.72
CA TYR A 193 -8.62 -11.08 12.16
C TYR A 193 -9.15 -12.30 12.93
N SER A 194 -9.44 -13.41 12.23
CA SER A 194 -9.96 -14.64 12.84
C SER A 194 -8.90 -15.41 13.61
N GLU A 195 -7.62 -15.17 13.36
CA GLU A 195 -6.51 -15.81 14.05
C GLU A 195 -5.78 -14.87 15.02
N GLU A 196 -5.52 -15.42 16.21
CA GLU A 196 -4.69 -14.89 17.30
C GLU A 196 -5.34 -13.89 18.28
N ILE A 197 -6.31 -14.38 19.06
CA ILE A 197 -6.08 -14.29 20.52
C ILE A 197 -4.89 -15.19 20.79
N LYS A 198 -3.66 -14.67 20.58
CA LYS A 198 -2.51 -15.23 21.27
C LYS A 198 -2.86 -15.05 22.73
N GLU A 199 -3.24 -16.13 23.41
CA GLU A 199 -3.10 -16.22 24.86
C GLU A 199 -1.76 -15.59 25.14
N THR A 200 -1.76 -14.46 25.84
CA THR A 200 -0.59 -13.64 26.11
C THR A 200 0.53 -14.59 26.45
N GLY A 201 1.42 -14.79 25.47
CA GLY A 201 2.54 -15.67 25.63
C GLY A 201 3.22 -15.18 26.88
N ILE A 202 3.28 -16.04 27.89
CA ILE A 202 4.13 -15.87 29.06
C ILE A 202 5.38 -15.17 28.53
N ASP A 203 5.58 -13.93 28.99
CA ASP A 203 6.62 -13.02 28.51
C ASP A 203 7.87 -13.86 28.26
N GLN A 204 8.47 -13.80 27.06
CA GLN A 204 9.61 -14.67 26.73
C GLN A 204 10.70 -14.59 27.81
N LEU A 205 10.81 -13.42 28.46
CA LEU A 205 11.62 -13.17 29.65
C LEU A 205 11.19 -13.97 30.90
N GLU A 206 9.91 -14.18 31.15
CA GLU A 206 9.41 -15.06 32.22
C GLU A 206 9.72 -16.52 31.93
N ARG A 207 9.54 -16.99 30.68
CA ARG A 207 9.92 -18.37 30.31
C ARG A 207 11.42 -18.60 30.50
N MET A 208 12.25 -17.63 30.13
CA MET A 208 13.71 -17.68 30.31
C MET A 208 14.16 -17.66 31.77
N LYS A 209 13.33 -17.17 32.72
CA LYS A 209 13.64 -17.24 34.15
C LYS A 209 13.57 -18.66 34.72
N TYR A 210 12.78 -19.53 34.11
CA TYR A 210 12.52 -20.89 34.62
C TYR A 210 13.05 -22.00 33.71
N ASP A 211 13.64 -21.66 32.56
CA ASP A 211 14.26 -22.62 31.64
C ASP A 211 15.78 -22.66 31.90
N GLU A 212 16.23 -23.68 32.65
CA GLU A 212 17.64 -23.89 33.00
C GLU A 212 18.54 -24.11 31.77
N SER A 213 17.99 -24.53 30.62
CA SER A 213 18.77 -24.76 29.39
C SER A 213 19.34 -23.50 28.75
N TYR A 214 18.89 -22.32 29.17
CA TYR A 214 19.42 -21.02 28.71
C TYR A 214 20.65 -20.56 29.50
N TRP A 215 20.91 -21.15 30.67
CA TRP A 215 21.98 -20.75 31.57
C TRP A 215 23.14 -21.76 31.65
N ASP A 216 23.00 -22.93 31.01
CA ASP A 216 24.04 -23.96 30.81
C ASP A 216 24.83 -23.77 29.50
#